data_AF-A0A061RDD3-F1
#
_entry.id   AF-A0A061RDD3-F1
#
_cell.length_a   1.000
_cell.length_b   1.000
_cell.length_c   1.000
_cell.angle_alpha   90.00
_cell.angle_beta   90.00
_cell.angle_gamma   90.00
#
_symmetry.space_group_name_H-M   'P 1'
#
loop_
_entity.id
_entity.type
_entity.pdbx_description
1 polymer ?
#
loop_
_entity_poly.entity_id
_entity_poly.type
_entity_poly.pdbx_seq_one_letter_code
_entity_poly.pdbx_strand_id
1 'polypeptide(L)'
;MSDVKDILGVCKAPTAADPGKSKSSEKKPTRPEWMSREAFALLDTTHPIVPSALSVNKGPKGIREKPKASARGKITWQWQAFRNPARQDGLELMHWVKCFKDVSGRIRAAEEGEYPFAKFNKKPAMVMYTDEEYNSLLAASDAKWSRAETDYLMGLCEQFDLRWPVIADRFHFDGGPPRTMEELKSRYYSLARLLLIARNGEDNVANLEVVRNPYNFAHEVDRKRQLALAWARSTGMENPEDARVLEEAAAIEARQAEVAQAPPPSAGAADPEQKAAAASASEEGFPSIFSPQGVPIKLKPGVYVRSAHTHETGATQVAGLIGGTRAQRTVDGTLAELGIKGPPTVSTRAVCGAWLALRAEVIQVLELKKRLQNRHG
;
A
#
# COMPACT_ATOMS: atom_id res chain seq x y z
N MET A 1 -19.83 6.12 6.96
CA MET A 1 -19.11 6.32 8.25
C MET A 1 -20.04 6.37 9.47
N SER A 2 -21.36 6.21 9.30
CA SER A 2 -22.30 5.94 10.40
C SER A 2 -22.12 4.53 10.97
N ASP A 3 -21.99 3.55 10.08
CA ASP A 3 -22.13 2.13 10.44
C ASP A 3 -20.94 1.60 11.26
N VAL A 4 -19.76 2.17 11.09
CA VAL A 4 -18.56 1.82 11.86
C VAL A 4 -18.67 2.26 13.33
N LYS A 5 -19.45 3.31 13.62
CA LYS A 5 -19.62 3.82 14.98
C LYS A 5 -20.66 3.04 15.78
N ASP A 6 -21.70 2.53 15.11
CA ASP A 6 -22.71 1.67 15.73
C ASP A 6 -22.16 0.27 16.05
N ILE A 7 -21.25 -0.25 15.23
CA ILE A 7 -20.56 -1.53 15.48
C ILE A 7 -19.63 -1.49 16.70
N LEU A 8 -19.12 -0.31 17.08
CA LEU A 8 -18.11 -0.16 18.14
C LEU A 8 -18.67 0.29 19.49
N GLY A 9 -19.99 0.42 19.67
CA GLY A 9 -20.62 0.62 20.98
C GLY A 9 -20.19 1.89 21.75
N VAL A 10 -19.67 2.91 21.06
CA VAL A 10 -19.20 4.14 21.72
C VAL A 10 -20.39 5.08 22.00
N CYS A 11 -20.69 5.32 23.28
CA CYS A 11 -21.72 6.26 23.71
C CYS A 11 -21.47 7.69 23.16
N LYS A 12 -22.52 8.28 22.60
CA LYS A 12 -22.51 9.61 21.99
C LYS A 12 -22.53 10.70 23.07
N ALA A 13 -21.42 11.41 23.28
CA ALA A 13 -21.42 12.66 24.03
C ALA A 13 -22.03 13.80 23.18
N PRO A 14 -22.82 14.74 23.78
CA PRO A 14 -23.43 15.82 23.04
C PRO A 14 -22.41 16.92 22.78
N THR A 15 -21.97 17.08 21.53
CA THR A 15 -21.19 18.26 21.10
C THR A 15 -22.07 19.20 20.30
N ALA A 16 -21.99 20.47 20.71
CA ALA A 16 -22.66 21.63 20.15
C ALA A 16 -22.41 21.79 18.65
N ALA A 17 -23.44 22.27 17.95
CA ALA A 17 -23.42 22.56 16.53
C ALA A 17 -22.52 23.77 16.22
N ASP A 18 -21.66 23.62 15.21
CA ASP A 18 -21.08 24.73 14.47
C ASP A 18 -21.49 24.57 12.99
N PRO A 19 -21.95 25.64 12.31
CA PRO A 19 -22.57 25.55 10.99
C PRO A 19 -21.52 25.69 9.88
N GLY A 20 -21.64 24.87 8.84
CA GLY A 20 -21.07 25.17 7.53
C GLY A 20 -20.14 24.12 6.93
N LYS A 21 -20.73 23.14 6.25
CA LYS A 21 -20.23 22.58 4.98
C LYS A 21 -21.29 21.63 4.41
N SER A 22 -22.10 22.14 3.49
CA SER A 22 -23.05 21.34 2.71
C SER A 22 -22.28 20.35 1.83
N LYS A 23 -22.42 19.04 2.09
CA LYS A 23 -22.03 18.00 1.13
C LYS A 23 -23.02 18.06 -0.04
N SER A 24 -22.56 18.46 -1.22
CA SER A 24 -23.30 18.27 -2.46
C SER A 24 -23.44 16.76 -2.70
N SER A 25 -24.66 16.24 -2.62
CA SER A 25 -24.95 14.89 -3.10
C SER A 25 -24.84 14.90 -4.61
N GLU A 26 -23.86 14.18 -5.14
CA GLU A 26 -23.74 13.93 -6.57
C GLU A 26 -24.96 13.11 -6.99
N LYS A 27 -25.88 13.75 -7.73
CA LYS A 27 -27.10 13.09 -8.20
C LYS A 27 -26.68 12.05 -9.25
N LYS A 28 -26.96 10.77 -8.98
CA LYS A 28 -26.88 9.72 -10.00
C LYS A 28 -27.69 10.19 -11.23
N PRO A 29 -27.14 10.11 -12.45
CA PRO A 29 -27.85 10.58 -13.63
C PRO A 29 -29.15 9.78 -13.75
N THR A 30 -30.28 10.48 -13.80
CA THR A 30 -31.57 9.85 -14.08
C THR A 30 -31.61 9.46 -15.55
N ARG A 31 -32.06 8.23 -15.83
CA ARG A 31 -32.23 7.74 -17.20
C ARG A 31 -33.06 8.72 -18.04
N PRO A 32 -32.53 9.25 -19.15
CA PRO A 32 -33.31 10.06 -20.07
C PRO A 32 -34.42 9.24 -20.75
N GLU A 33 -35.60 9.84 -20.91
CA GLU A 33 -36.81 9.21 -21.50
C GLU A 33 -36.58 8.62 -22.91
N TRP A 34 -35.64 9.21 -23.66
CA TRP A 34 -35.30 8.79 -25.03
C TRP A 34 -34.30 7.64 -25.11
N MET A 35 -33.73 7.18 -23.99
CA MET A 35 -32.70 6.14 -23.93
C MET A 35 -33.30 4.81 -23.46
N SER A 36 -32.99 3.69 -24.13
CA SER A 36 -33.46 2.37 -23.73
C SER A 36 -32.82 1.90 -22.42
N ARG A 37 -33.45 0.94 -21.72
CA ARG A 37 -33.00 0.47 -20.39
C ARG A 37 -31.61 -0.13 -20.48
N GLU A 38 -31.38 -0.90 -21.53
CA GLU A 38 -30.14 -1.61 -21.82
C GLU A 38 -29.03 -0.63 -22.20
N ALA A 39 -29.32 0.37 -23.06
CA ALA A 39 -28.34 1.39 -23.41
C ALA A 39 -27.94 2.27 -22.22
N PHE A 40 -28.88 2.54 -21.31
CA PHE A 40 -28.58 3.29 -20.08
C PHE A 40 -27.75 2.45 -19.09
N ALA A 41 -28.01 1.15 -18.99
CA ALA A 41 -27.23 0.24 -18.13
C ALA A 41 -25.76 0.11 -18.58
N LEU A 42 -25.48 0.25 -19.88
CA LEU A 42 -24.11 0.26 -20.41
C LEU A 42 -23.29 1.50 -20.02
N LEU A 43 -23.95 2.58 -19.58
CA LEU A 43 -23.29 3.82 -19.15
C LEU A 43 -22.94 3.81 -17.64
N ASP A 44 -23.46 2.85 -16.87
CA ASP A 44 -23.34 2.86 -15.42
C ASP A 44 -22.09 2.09 -14.95
N THR A 45 -21.14 2.85 -14.44
CA THR A 45 -20.01 2.48 -13.55
C THR A 45 -18.86 1.57 -14.01
N THR A 46 -18.96 0.71 -15.03
CA THR A 46 -17.80 -0.13 -15.45
C THR A 46 -17.00 0.48 -16.60
N HIS A 47 -17.64 1.23 -17.48
CA HIS A 47 -16.98 1.99 -18.53
C HIS A 47 -17.66 3.37 -18.64
N PRO A 48 -17.12 4.42 -17.99
CA PRO A 48 -17.49 5.77 -18.34
C PRO A 48 -16.91 6.03 -19.73
N ILE A 49 -17.55 5.52 -20.78
CA ILE A 49 -17.49 6.14 -22.09
C ILE A 49 -18.11 7.49 -21.82
N VAL A 50 -17.26 8.47 -21.51
CA VAL A 50 -17.63 9.87 -21.37
C VAL A 50 -18.54 10.12 -22.57
N PRO A 51 -19.85 10.35 -22.39
CA PRO A 51 -20.71 10.52 -23.53
C PRO A 51 -20.08 11.68 -24.28
N SER A 52 -19.63 11.43 -25.52
CA SER A 52 -19.05 12.46 -26.38
C SER A 52 -19.88 13.72 -26.15
N ALA A 53 -19.24 14.86 -25.88
CA ALA A 53 -19.89 16.07 -25.36
C ALA A 53 -21.16 16.53 -26.12
N LEU A 54 -21.43 15.90 -27.26
CA LEU A 54 -22.67 15.84 -28.02
C LEU A 54 -23.91 15.28 -27.28
N SER A 55 -23.77 14.31 -26.36
CA SER A 55 -24.92 13.57 -25.78
C SER A 55 -25.38 14.04 -24.40
N VAL A 56 -24.54 14.74 -23.63
CA VAL A 56 -24.87 15.07 -22.22
C VAL A 56 -25.87 16.24 -22.11
N ASN A 57 -25.87 17.17 -23.06
CA ASN A 57 -26.62 18.43 -22.91
C ASN A 57 -27.63 18.71 -24.04
N LYS A 58 -27.74 17.82 -25.03
CA LYS A 58 -28.55 18.04 -26.22
C LYS A 58 -29.23 16.73 -26.60
N GLY A 59 -30.56 16.68 -26.47
CA GLY A 59 -31.35 15.53 -26.93
C GLY A 59 -31.18 15.28 -28.45
N PRO A 60 -31.88 14.29 -29.04
CA PRO A 60 -31.73 13.91 -30.45
C PRO A 60 -31.90 15.08 -31.45
N LYS A 61 -32.66 16.12 -31.08
CA LYS A 61 -32.79 17.36 -31.87
C LYS A 61 -31.55 18.26 -31.82
N GLY A 62 -30.81 18.29 -30.71
CA GLY A 62 -29.63 19.12 -30.54
C GLY A 62 -28.34 18.54 -31.14
N ILE A 63 -28.33 17.27 -31.51
CA ILE A 63 -27.27 16.65 -32.35
C ILE A 63 -27.29 17.23 -33.77
N ARG A 64 -28.48 17.62 -34.28
CA ARG A 64 -28.67 18.23 -35.60
C ARG A 64 -28.56 19.75 -35.60
N GLU A 65 -28.44 20.37 -34.42
CA GLU A 65 -28.24 21.80 -34.32
C GLU A 65 -26.83 22.16 -34.79
N LYS A 66 -26.76 23.03 -35.81
CA LYS A 66 -25.48 23.60 -36.25
C LYS A 66 -24.81 24.28 -35.04
N PRO A 67 -23.52 24.01 -34.77
CA PRO A 67 -22.80 24.66 -33.68
C PRO A 67 -22.97 26.19 -33.76
N LYS A 68 -23.28 26.83 -32.63
CA LYS A 68 -23.37 28.29 -32.56
C LYS A 68 -22.03 28.89 -33.02
N ALA A 69 -22.08 29.89 -33.90
CA ALA A 69 -20.88 30.55 -34.39
C ALA A 69 -20.08 31.10 -33.20
N SER A 70 -18.83 30.64 -33.05
CA SER A 70 -17.94 31.10 -32.00
C SER A 70 -17.64 32.59 -32.19
N ALA A 71 -17.60 33.36 -31.10
CA ALA A 71 -17.21 34.77 -31.12
C ALA A 71 -15.80 35.01 -31.70
N ARG A 72 -14.96 33.95 -31.76
CA ARG A 72 -13.61 33.99 -32.32
C ARG A 72 -13.55 33.79 -33.84
N GLY A 73 -14.67 33.63 -34.54
CA GLY A 73 -14.70 33.41 -36.00
C GLY A 73 -14.88 31.94 -36.39
N LYS A 74 -14.82 31.66 -37.70
CA LYS A 74 -15.04 30.31 -38.24
C LYS A 74 -13.82 29.43 -37.96
N ILE A 75 -14.03 28.27 -37.34
CA ILE A 75 -12.97 27.29 -37.07
C ILE A 75 -12.48 26.73 -38.41
N THR A 76 -11.17 26.77 -38.61
CA THR A 76 -10.47 26.20 -39.76
C THR A 76 -9.22 25.47 -39.26
N TRP A 77 -8.86 24.35 -39.86
CA TRP A 77 -7.64 23.61 -39.51
C TRP A 77 -6.55 23.92 -40.53
N GLN A 78 -5.34 24.21 -40.06
CA GLN A 78 -4.17 24.37 -40.91
C GLN A 78 -3.11 23.34 -40.56
N TRP A 79 -2.46 22.81 -41.60
CA TRP A 79 -1.31 21.94 -41.46
C TRP A 79 -0.08 22.81 -41.25
N GLN A 80 0.46 22.83 -40.03
CA GLN A 80 1.54 23.74 -39.64
C GLN A 80 2.74 22.95 -39.11
N ALA A 81 3.94 23.43 -39.47
CA ALA A 81 5.19 22.94 -38.89
C ALA A 81 5.30 23.40 -37.44
N PHE A 82 5.73 22.51 -36.56
CA PHE A 82 6.04 22.81 -35.17
C PHE A 82 7.35 22.16 -34.77
N ARG A 83 8.04 22.84 -33.85
CA ARG A 83 9.27 22.35 -33.22
C ARG A 83 8.96 22.00 -31.78
N ASN A 84 9.35 20.81 -31.34
CA ASN A 84 9.22 20.42 -29.95
C ASN A 84 10.49 20.82 -29.18
N PRO A 85 10.44 21.82 -28.27
CA PRO A 85 11.62 22.27 -27.51
C PRO A 85 12.12 21.21 -26.52
N ALA A 86 11.32 20.18 -26.21
CA ALA A 86 11.75 19.04 -25.43
C ALA A 86 12.82 18.17 -26.12
N ARG A 87 13.00 18.32 -27.45
CA ARG A 87 14.00 17.58 -28.22
C ARG A 87 15.23 18.45 -28.50
N GLN A 88 16.40 17.83 -28.51
CA GLN A 88 17.68 18.50 -28.81
C GLN A 88 18.10 18.40 -30.28
N ASP A 89 17.46 17.52 -31.06
CA ASP A 89 17.79 17.22 -32.46
C ASP A 89 17.23 18.23 -33.47
N GLY A 90 16.40 19.17 -33.00
CA GLY A 90 15.79 20.20 -33.85
C GLY A 90 14.78 19.66 -34.87
N LEU A 91 14.26 18.44 -34.68
CA LEU A 91 13.30 17.83 -35.61
C LEU A 91 12.03 18.68 -35.73
N GLU A 92 11.68 19.05 -36.96
CA GLU A 92 10.45 19.72 -37.30
C GLU A 92 9.40 18.70 -37.76
N LEU A 93 8.25 18.70 -37.08
CA LEU A 93 7.11 17.85 -37.42
C LEU A 93 5.94 18.73 -37.83
N MET A 94 4.96 18.14 -38.49
CA MET A 94 3.75 18.84 -38.91
C MET A 94 2.55 18.34 -38.13
N HIS A 95 1.64 19.22 -37.70
CA HIS A 95 0.36 18.82 -37.14
C HIS A 95 -0.78 19.75 -37.56
N TRP A 96 -2.02 19.29 -37.38
CA TRP A 96 -3.21 20.10 -37.61
C TRP A 96 -3.44 21.05 -36.44
N VAL A 97 -3.22 22.35 -36.67
CA VAL A 97 -3.50 23.41 -35.69
C VAL A 97 -4.91 23.93 -35.90
N LYS A 98 -5.64 24.09 -34.80
CA LYS A 98 -6.93 24.78 -34.82
C LYS A 98 -6.69 26.28 -35.00
N CYS A 99 -7.23 26.84 -36.07
CA CYS A 99 -7.17 28.26 -36.36
C CYS A 99 -8.57 28.86 -36.46
N PHE A 100 -8.65 30.18 -36.37
CA PHE A 100 -9.88 30.93 -36.55
C PHE A 100 -9.75 31.88 -37.73
N LYS A 101 -10.71 31.82 -38.65
CA LYS A 101 -10.85 32.75 -39.77
C LYS A 101 -11.78 33.90 -39.38
N ASP A 102 -11.22 35.10 -39.34
CA ASP A 102 -11.95 36.35 -39.13
C ASP A 102 -12.86 36.66 -40.33
N VAL A 103 -13.84 37.56 -40.15
CA VAL A 103 -14.75 38.02 -41.23
C VAL A 103 -13.98 38.67 -42.38
N SER A 104 -12.81 39.26 -42.09
CA SER A 104 -11.86 39.82 -43.07
C SER A 104 -11.00 38.78 -43.79
N GLY A 105 -11.19 37.49 -43.51
CA GLY A 105 -10.45 36.40 -44.14
C GLY A 105 -9.08 36.11 -43.54
N ARG A 106 -8.61 36.89 -42.55
CA ARG A 106 -7.36 36.65 -41.82
C ARG A 106 -7.50 35.41 -40.95
N ILE A 107 -6.50 34.53 -40.97
CA ILE A 107 -6.48 33.31 -40.17
C ILE A 107 -5.50 33.50 -39.01
N ARG A 108 -5.96 33.25 -37.79
CA ARG A 108 -5.16 33.33 -36.56
C ARG A 108 -5.09 31.96 -35.89
N ALA A 109 -3.93 31.57 -35.39
CA ALA A 109 -3.80 30.35 -34.59
C ALA A 109 -4.56 30.49 -33.26
N ALA A 110 -5.21 29.43 -32.81
CA ALA A 110 -5.89 29.41 -31.51
C ALA A 110 -4.92 29.33 -30.33
N GLU A 111 -3.76 28.70 -30.55
CA GLU A 111 -2.68 28.54 -29.59
C GLU A 111 -1.43 29.21 -30.17
N GLU A 112 -1.11 30.39 -29.65
CA GLU A 112 0.15 31.09 -29.89
C GLU A 112 1.01 30.85 -28.65
N GLY A 113 2.01 29.96 -28.76
CA GLY A 113 2.83 29.58 -27.61
C GLY A 113 3.73 28.38 -27.86
N GLU A 114 4.47 28.02 -26.81
CA GLU A 114 5.33 26.83 -26.81
C GLU A 114 4.49 25.56 -27.03
N TYR A 115 5.07 24.55 -27.70
CA TYR A 115 4.38 23.29 -28.01
C TYR A 115 3.73 22.72 -26.74
N PRO A 116 2.38 22.55 -26.68
CA PRO A 116 1.68 22.28 -25.43
C PRO A 116 2.13 21.03 -24.69
N PHE A 117 2.70 20.05 -25.42
CA PHE A 117 3.17 18.80 -24.83
C PHE A 117 4.61 18.83 -24.34
N ALA A 118 5.38 19.89 -24.64
CA ALA A 118 6.76 20.03 -24.19
C ALA A 118 6.87 20.02 -22.65
N LYS A 119 5.88 20.61 -21.97
CA LYS A 119 5.79 20.65 -20.50
C LYS A 119 5.69 19.27 -19.82
N PHE A 120 5.33 18.23 -20.58
CA PHE A 120 5.23 16.87 -20.04
C PHE A 120 6.54 16.10 -20.11
N ASN A 121 7.58 16.65 -20.74
CA ASN A 121 8.90 16.03 -20.78
C ASN A 121 9.65 16.25 -19.45
N LYS A 122 9.24 15.52 -18.41
CA LYS A 122 9.89 15.52 -17.10
C LYS A 122 10.96 14.43 -17.06
N LYS A 123 12.23 14.84 -16.91
CA LYS A 123 13.35 13.91 -16.77
C LYS A 123 13.56 13.50 -15.30
N PRO A 124 13.77 12.21 -15.00
CA PRO A 124 14.10 11.79 -13.65
C PRO A 124 15.51 12.28 -13.27
N ALA A 125 15.71 12.59 -11.98
CA ALA A 125 17.03 12.88 -11.46
C ALA A 125 17.83 11.57 -11.37
N MET A 126 18.76 11.38 -12.30
CA MET A 126 19.60 10.19 -12.37
C MET A 126 20.89 10.36 -11.56
N VAL A 127 21.33 9.30 -10.90
CA VAL A 127 22.58 9.27 -10.14
C VAL A 127 23.62 8.50 -10.94
N MET A 128 24.58 9.22 -11.54
CA MET A 128 25.73 8.64 -12.24
C MET A 128 26.92 8.52 -11.29
N TYR A 129 27.75 7.48 -11.41
CA TYR A 129 28.99 7.34 -10.62
C TYR A 129 30.21 7.89 -11.35
N THR A 130 31.24 8.26 -10.60
CA THR A 130 32.59 8.52 -11.11
C THR A 130 33.45 7.25 -11.07
N ASP A 131 34.58 7.27 -11.77
CA ASP A 131 35.55 6.17 -11.77
C ASP A 131 36.09 5.84 -10.37
N GLU A 132 36.27 6.86 -9.53
CA GLU A 132 36.74 6.74 -8.15
C GLU A 132 35.67 6.09 -7.25
N GLU A 133 34.42 6.53 -7.39
CA GLU A 133 33.27 5.93 -6.70
C GLU A 133 33.08 4.48 -7.13
N TYR A 134 33.30 4.17 -8.41
CA TYR A 134 33.26 2.80 -8.92
C TYR A 134 34.29 1.91 -8.23
N ASN A 135 35.56 2.34 -8.20
CA ASN A 135 36.64 1.53 -7.65
C ASN A 135 36.53 1.35 -6.13
N SER A 136 36.00 2.35 -5.41
CA SER A 136 35.89 2.32 -3.95
C SER A 136 34.64 1.59 -3.45
N LEU A 137 33.49 1.79 -4.10
CA LEU A 137 32.20 1.28 -3.63
C LEU A 137 31.67 0.10 -4.44
N LEU A 138 31.90 0.09 -5.76
CA LEU A 138 31.29 -0.88 -6.67
C LEU A 138 32.19 -2.09 -6.96
N ALA A 139 33.52 -1.92 -7.01
CA ALA A 139 34.45 -2.99 -7.37
C ALA A 139 34.41 -4.18 -6.40
N ALA A 140 34.12 -3.94 -5.12
CA ALA A 140 33.96 -4.99 -4.12
C ALA A 140 32.56 -5.62 -4.09
N SER A 141 31.57 -4.98 -4.72
CA SER A 141 30.15 -5.27 -4.48
C SER A 141 29.58 -6.44 -5.30
N ASP A 142 30.07 -6.73 -6.51
CA ASP A 142 29.40 -7.72 -7.37
C ASP A 142 30.36 -8.45 -8.34
N ALA A 143 30.58 -9.75 -8.08
CA ALA A 143 31.26 -10.66 -9.02
C ALA A 143 30.42 -10.98 -10.28
N LYS A 144 29.13 -10.65 -10.28
CA LYS A 144 28.17 -10.98 -11.35
C LYS A 144 28.11 -9.94 -12.46
N TRP A 145 28.61 -8.73 -12.23
CA TRP A 145 28.48 -7.60 -13.15
C TRP A 145 29.85 -7.07 -13.53
N SER A 146 30.10 -6.90 -14.82
CA SER A 146 31.31 -6.20 -15.27
C SER A 146 31.12 -4.68 -15.22
N ARG A 147 32.23 -3.93 -15.16
CA ARG A 147 32.20 -2.47 -15.24
C ARG A 147 31.58 -2.00 -16.56
N ALA A 148 32.04 -2.57 -17.68
CA ALA A 148 31.53 -2.25 -19.01
C ALA A 148 30.02 -2.53 -19.16
N GLU A 149 29.54 -3.65 -18.61
CA GLU A 149 28.11 -3.98 -18.60
C GLU A 149 27.30 -2.98 -17.74
N THR A 150 27.85 -2.55 -16.61
CA THR A 150 27.22 -1.55 -15.74
C THR A 150 27.20 -0.17 -16.42
N ASP A 151 28.31 0.25 -17.05
CA ASP A 151 28.39 1.51 -17.79
C ASP A 151 27.37 1.54 -18.93
N TYR A 152 27.21 0.42 -19.64
CA TYR A 152 26.20 0.26 -20.69
C TYR A 152 24.78 0.39 -20.15
N LEU A 153 24.47 -0.25 -19.01
CA LEU A 153 23.17 -0.10 -18.34
C LEU A 153 22.90 1.36 -17.96
N MET A 154 23.88 2.06 -17.39
CA MET A 154 23.74 3.46 -17.00
C MET A 154 23.50 4.37 -18.22
N GLY A 155 24.22 4.15 -19.33
CA GLY A 155 23.98 4.88 -20.57
C GLY A 155 22.57 4.69 -21.12
N LEU A 156 22.04 3.46 -21.08
CA LEU A 156 20.64 3.18 -21.48
C LEU A 156 19.63 3.86 -20.55
N CYS A 157 19.90 3.84 -19.25
CA CYS A 157 19.06 4.51 -18.25
C CYS A 157 18.98 6.03 -18.48
N GLU A 158 20.09 6.67 -18.88
CA GLU A 158 20.15 8.09 -19.22
C GLU A 158 19.41 8.39 -20.53
N GLN A 159 19.61 7.58 -21.56
CA GLN A 159 18.97 7.77 -22.88
C GLN A 159 17.45 7.56 -22.85
N PHE A 160 16.96 6.64 -22.02
CA PHE A 160 15.55 6.24 -21.96
C PHE A 160 14.82 6.71 -20.70
N ASP A 161 15.38 7.65 -19.94
CA ASP A 161 14.74 8.26 -18.76
C ASP A 161 14.18 7.22 -17.77
N LEU A 162 14.94 6.15 -17.49
CA LEU A 162 14.53 5.02 -16.62
C LEU A 162 13.24 4.28 -17.03
N ARG A 163 12.87 4.33 -18.32
CA ARG A 163 11.75 3.54 -18.86
C ARG A 163 12.13 2.07 -18.98
N TRP A 164 12.01 1.35 -17.87
CA TRP A 164 12.41 -0.04 -17.73
C TRP A 164 11.96 -0.99 -18.85
N PRO A 165 10.72 -0.95 -19.36
CA PRO A 165 10.32 -1.82 -20.46
C PRO A 165 11.15 -1.59 -21.73
N VAL A 166 11.47 -0.33 -22.04
CA VAL A 166 12.29 0.05 -23.20
C VAL A 166 13.74 -0.34 -22.98
N ILE A 167 14.25 -0.11 -21.77
CA ILE A 167 15.63 -0.48 -21.41
C ILE A 167 15.80 -2.00 -21.51
N ALA A 168 14.89 -2.77 -20.93
CA ALA A 168 14.95 -4.23 -20.97
C ALA A 168 14.85 -4.80 -22.40
N ASP A 169 14.04 -4.18 -23.26
CA ASP A 169 13.93 -4.54 -24.68
C ASP A 169 15.21 -4.21 -25.46
N ARG A 170 15.88 -3.10 -25.14
CA ARG A 170 17.08 -2.60 -25.82
C ARG A 170 18.38 -3.14 -25.24
N PHE A 171 18.34 -3.81 -24.09
CA PHE A 171 19.53 -4.24 -23.37
C PHE A 171 20.18 -5.45 -24.06
N HIS A 172 21.19 -5.17 -24.87
CA HIS A 172 22.01 -6.19 -25.53
C HIS A 172 23.49 -5.88 -25.28
N PHE A 173 24.08 -6.58 -24.32
CA PHE A 173 25.50 -6.46 -24.01
C PHE A 173 26.27 -7.65 -24.57
N ASP A 174 27.12 -7.40 -25.57
CA ASP A 174 27.94 -8.43 -26.20
C ASP A 174 28.95 -9.00 -25.19
N GLY A 175 28.87 -10.31 -24.93
CA GLY A 175 29.73 -11.00 -23.97
C GLY A 175 29.15 -11.14 -22.55
N GLY A 176 27.95 -10.62 -22.30
CA GLY A 176 27.20 -10.85 -21.06
C GLY A 176 26.12 -11.93 -21.19
N PRO A 177 25.67 -12.54 -20.07
CA PRO A 177 24.47 -13.37 -20.09
C PRO A 177 23.23 -12.52 -20.34
N PRO A 178 22.14 -13.10 -20.90
CA PRO A 178 20.87 -12.38 -21.02
C PRO A 178 20.37 -11.99 -19.63
N ARG A 179 20.00 -10.71 -19.46
CA ARG A 179 19.50 -10.16 -18.20
C ARG A 179 18.00 -9.96 -18.24
N THR A 180 17.35 -10.26 -17.13
CA THR A 180 15.93 -9.94 -16.92
C THR A 180 15.77 -8.48 -16.49
N MET A 181 14.58 -7.90 -16.69
CA MET A 181 14.28 -6.52 -16.27
C MET A 181 14.52 -6.31 -14.77
N GLU A 182 14.29 -7.32 -13.95
CA GLU A 182 14.41 -7.31 -12.50
C GLU A 182 15.87 -7.27 -12.06
N GLU A 183 16.76 -7.94 -12.79
CA GLU A 183 18.20 -7.88 -12.54
C GLU A 183 18.75 -6.50 -12.90
N LEU A 184 18.32 -5.93 -14.03
CA LEU A 184 18.70 -4.58 -14.45
C LEU A 184 18.25 -3.54 -13.42
N LYS A 185 17.01 -3.66 -12.94
CA LYS A 185 16.48 -2.83 -11.84
C LYS A 185 17.28 -3.00 -10.56
N SER A 186 17.52 -4.25 -10.16
CA SER A 186 18.27 -4.58 -8.95
C SER A 186 19.64 -3.91 -8.96
N ARG A 187 20.36 -4.02 -10.09
CA ARG A 187 21.66 -3.38 -10.27
C ARG A 187 21.56 -1.86 -10.21
N TYR A 188 20.67 -1.23 -10.95
CA TYR A 188 20.57 0.24 -10.92
C TYR A 188 20.21 0.79 -9.53
N TYR A 189 19.20 0.21 -8.86
CA TYR A 189 18.74 0.74 -7.58
C TYR A 189 19.70 0.45 -6.43
N SER A 190 20.44 -0.67 -6.47
CA SER A 190 21.51 -0.92 -5.50
C SER A 190 22.61 0.13 -5.63
N LEU A 191 23.01 0.46 -6.86
CA LEU A 191 24.03 1.46 -7.14
C LEU A 191 23.56 2.87 -6.78
N ALA A 192 22.35 3.25 -7.20
CA ALA A 192 21.78 4.55 -6.85
C ALA A 192 21.72 4.75 -5.33
N ARG A 193 21.33 3.71 -4.58
CA ARG A 193 21.31 3.74 -3.11
C ARG A 193 22.72 3.93 -2.54
N LEU A 194 23.70 3.14 -2.99
CA LEU A 194 25.08 3.23 -2.51
C LEU A 194 25.69 4.61 -2.77
N LEU A 195 25.49 5.15 -3.97
CA LEU A 195 26.01 6.47 -4.36
C LEU A 195 25.36 7.60 -3.55
N LEU A 196 24.04 7.54 -3.32
CA LEU A 196 23.34 8.52 -2.50
C LEU A 196 23.85 8.52 -1.06
N ILE A 197 24.06 7.35 -0.48
CA ILE A 197 24.59 7.22 0.89
C ILE A 197 26.03 7.74 0.96
N ALA A 198 26.87 7.40 -0.01
CA ALA A 198 28.28 7.81 -0.03
C ALA A 198 28.45 9.33 -0.20
N ARG A 199 27.60 9.99 -1.01
CA ARG A 199 27.71 11.43 -1.30
C ARG A 199 27.17 12.33 -0.19
N ASN A 200 26.08 11.92 0.44
CA ASN A 200 25.31 12.79 1.33
C ASN A 200 25.33 12.33 2.79
N GLY A 201 25.85 11.13 3.07
CA GLY A 201 25.74 10.49 4.38
C GLY A 201 24.34 9.90 4.61
N GLU A 202 24.28 8.76 5.32
CA GLU A 202 23.06 7.96 5.47
C GLU A 202 21.88 8.74 6.07
N ASP A 203 22.14 9.57 7.09
CA ASP A 203 21.10 10.33 7.79
C ASP A 203 20.38 11.36 6.90
N ASN A 204 21.09 11.97 5.94
CA ASN A 204 20.52 13.00 5.07
C ASN A 204 19.66 12.42 3.94
N VAL A 205 19.90 11.16 3.56
CA VAL A 205 19.19 10.49 2.45
C VAL A 205 18.18 9.47 2.90
N ALA A 206 18.03 9.25 4.21
CA ALA A 206 17.07 8.30 4.78
C ALA A 206 15.62 8.52 4.33
N ASN A 207 15.24 9.77 4.01
CA ASN A 207 13.90 10.12 3.53
C ASN A 207 13.69 9.86 2.02
N LEU A 208 14.75 9.65 1.24
CA LEU A 208 14.63 9.36 -0.19
C LEU A 208 14.05 7.96 -0.39
N GLU A 209 13.10 7.81 -1.30
CA GLU A 209 12.37 6.54 -1.51
C GLU A 209 13.29 5.36 -1.83
N VAL A 210 14.34 5.59 -2.60
CA VAL A 210 15.34 4.56 -2.99
C VAL A 210 16.12 4.03 -1.77
N VAL A 211 16.32 4.86 -0.74
CA VAL A 211 17.02 4.47 0.50
C VAL A 211 16.06 3.88 1.50
N ARG A 212 14.89 4.52 1.69
CA ARG A 212 13.84 4.10 2.62
C ARG A 212 13.25 2.75 2.27
N ASN A 213 13.00 2.52 0.98
CA ASN A 213 12.42 1.28 0.46
C ASN A 213 13.40 0.67 -0.55
N PRO A 214 14.43 -0.07 -0.08
CA PRO A 214 15.38 -0.72 -0.97
C PRO A 214 14.69 -1.67 -1.94
N TYR A 215 15.22 -1.74 -3.15
CA TYR A 215 14.68 -2.63 -4.17
C TYR A 215 14.82 -4.09 -3.71
N ASN A 216 13.69 -4.79 -3.60
CA ASN A 216 13.64 -6.20 -3.24
C ASN A 216 13.40 -7.06 -4.49
N PHE A 217 14.47 -7.71 -4.95
CA PHE A 217 14.43 -8.55 -6.15
C PHE A 217 13.42 -9.70 -6.04
N ALA A 218 13.45 -10.47 -4.94
CA ALA A 218 12.57 -11.62 -4.75
C ALA A 218 11.09 -11.19 -4.73
N HIS A 219 10.79 -10.09 -4.04
CA HIS A 219 9.45 -9.53 -4.00
C HIS A 219 8.96 -9.10 -5.40
N GLU A 220 9.79 -8.43 -6.21
CA GLU A 220 9.37 -8.02 -7.55
C GLU A 220 9.12 -9.19 -8.50
N VAL A 221 9.93 -10.25 -8.40
CA VAL A 221 9.74 -11.49 -9.17
C VAL A 221 8.43 -12.15 -8.77
N ASP A 222 8.18 -12.33 -7.47
CA ASP A 222 6.94 -12.96 -6.99
C ASP A 222 5.70 -12.10 -7.29
N ARG A 223 5.80 -10.78 -7.13
CA ARG A 223 4.73 -9.84 -7.48
C ARG A 223 4.34 -9.95 -8.95
N LYS A 224 5.33 -10.01 -9.86
CA LYS A 224 5.07 -10.19 -11.30
C LYS A 224 4.50 -11.56 -11.61
N ARG A 225 5.00 -12.62 -10.98
CA ARG A 225 4.46 -13.97 -11.11
C ARG A 225 2.98 -14.01 -10.69
N GLN A 226 2.64 -13.43 -9.54
CA GLN A 226 1.27 -13.36 -9.06
C GLN A 226 0.37 -12.55 -10.00
N LEU A 227 0.86 -11.41 -10.50
CA LEU A 227 0.11 -10.60 -11.47
C LEU A 227 -0.12 -11.37 -12.77
N ALA A 228 0.87 -12.10 -13.26
CA ALA A 228 0.73 -12.93 -14.46
C ALA A 228 -0.29 -14.06 -14.24
N LEU A 229 -0.28 -14.71 -13.07
CA LEU A 229 -1.29 -15.70 -12.70
C LEU A 229 -2.69 -15.09 -12.66
N ALA A 230 -2.86 -13.94 -11.99
CA ALA A 230 -4.14 -13.25 -11.92
C ALA A 230 -4.63 -12.77 -13.30
N TRP A 231 -3.72 -12.32 -14.16
CA TRP A 231 -4.04 -11.92 -15.53
C TRP A 231 -4.43 -13.10 -16.42
N ALA A 232 -3.79 -14.26 -16.21
CA ALA A 232 -4.09 -15.49 -16.93
C ALA A 232 -5.39 -16.17 -16.44
N ARG A 233 -5.93 -15.77 -15.28
CA ARG A 233 -7.23 -16.25 -14.83
C ARG A 233 -8.31 -15.76 -15.80
N SER A 234 -9.02 -16.72 -16.38
CA SER A 234 -10.23 -16.47 -17.16
C SER A 234 -11.46 -16.77 -16.30
N THR A 235 -12.57 -16.09 -16.58
CA THR A 235 -13.85 -16.26 -15.87
C THR A 235 -14.33 -17.73 -15.88
N GLY A 236 -13.93 -18.53 -16.86
CA GLY A 236 -14.26 -19.97 -16.93
C GLY A 236 -13.48 -20.85 -15.95
N MET A 237 -12.29 -20.43 -15.53
CA MET A 237 -11.47 -21.11 -14.51
C MET A 237 -11.82 -20.65 -13.09
N GLU A 238 -12.22 -19.38 -12.94
CA GLU A 238 -12.56 -18.75 -11.66
C GLU A 238 -13.84 -19.34 -11.05
N ASN A 239 -14.90 -19.50 -11.85
CA ASN A 239 -16.20 -20.00 -11.37
C ASN A 239 -16.14 -21.37 -10.64
N PRO A 240 -15.50 -22.43 -11.16
CA PRO A 240 -15.44 -23.72 -10.47
C PRO A 240 -14.51 -23.71 -9.25
N GLU A 241 -13.42 -22.94 -9.28
CA GLU A 241 -12.52 -22.80 -8.13
C GLU A 241 -13.21 -22.03 -6.99
N ASP A 242 -13.88 -20.93 -7.31
CA ASP A 242 -14.64 -20.13 -6.35
C ASP A 242 -15.81 -20.92 -5.77
N ALA A 243 -16.52 -21.71 -6.58
CA ALA A 243 -17.57 -22.60 -6.10
C ALA A 243 -17.02 -23.62 -5.08
N ARG A 244 -15.84 -24.19 -5.34
CA ARG A 244 -15.20 -25.14 -4.42
C ARG A 244 -14.72 -24.47 -3.13
N VAL A 245 -14.15 -23.27 -3.23
CA VAL A 245 -13.72 -22.49 -2.05
C VAL A 245 -14.92 -22.08 -1.20
N LEU A 246 -16.05 -21.71 -1.82
CA LEU A 246 -17.30 -21.42 -1.11
C LEU A 246 -17.87 -22.65 -0.41
N GLU A 247 -17.80 -23.82 -1.02
CA GLU A 247 -18.21 -25.09 -0.40
C GLU A 247 -17.30 -25.45 0.79
N GLU A 248 -15.98 -25.33 0.63
CA GLU A 248 -15.02 -25.56 1.72
C GLU A 248 -15.23 -24.55 2.87
N ALA A 249 -15.49 -23.27 2.56
CA ALA A 249 -15.79 -22.25 3.55
C ALA A 249 -17.09 -22.55 4.30
N ALA A 250 -18.16 -22.93 3.59
CA ALA A 250 -19.43 -23.34 4.20
C ALA A 250 -19.26 -24.57 5.10
N ALA A 251 -18.44 -25.54 4.72
CA ALA A 251 -18.13 -26.71 5.55
C ALA A 251 -17.35 -26.33 6.81
N ILE A 252 -16.41 -25.38 6.72
CA ILE A 252 -15.67 -24.86 7.88
C ILE A 252 -16.61 -24.09 8.82
N GLU A 253 -17.49 -23.24 8.28
CA GLU A 253 -18.48 -22.50 9.07
C GLU A 253 -19.46 -23.45 9.77
N ALA A 254 -19.93 -24.50 9.09
CA ALA A 254 -20.78 -25.52 9.69
C ALA A 254 -20.06 -26.26 10.83
N ARG A 255 -18.79 -26.64 10.64
CA ARG A 255 -17.96 -27.26 11.68
C ARG A 255 -17.72 -26.31 12.86
N GLN A 256 -17.49 -25.03 12.58
CA GLN A 256 -17.34 -24.01 13.63
C GLN A 256 -18.64 -23.78 14.41
N ALA A 257 -19.78 -23.77 13.73
CA ALA A 257 -21.09 -23.67 14.36
C ALA A 257 -21.40 -24.90 15.24
N GLU A 258 -21.06 -26.10 14.78
CA GLU A 258 -21.19 -27.34 15.56
C GLU A 258 -20.31 -27.30 16.82
N VAL A 259 -19.05 -26.87 16.69
CA VAL A 259 -18.13 -26.71 17.84
C VAL A 259 -18.60 -25.59 18.78
N ALA A 260 -19.27 -24.55 18.28
CA ALA A 260 -19.83 -23.48 19.09
C ALA A 260 -21.13 -23.89 19.82
N GLN A 261 -21.90 -24.84 19.27
CA GLN A 261 -23.09 -25.42 19.89
C GLN A 261 -22.78 -26.60 20.82
N ALA A 262 -21.61 -27.22 20.69
CA ALA A 262 -21.16 -28.24 21.62
C ALA A 262 -21.01 -27.64 23.04
N PRO A 263 -21.54 -28.29 24.09
CA PRO A 263 -21.36 -27.83 25.46
C PRO A 263 -19.86 -27.78 25.80
N PRO A 264 -19.42 -26.88 26.70
CA PRO A 264 -18.03 -26.86 27.13
C PRO A 264 -17.65 -28.27 27.61
N PRO A 265 -16.47 -28.81 27.24
CA PRO A 265 -16.11 -30.16 27.62
C PRO A 265 -16.20 -30.24 29.14
N SER A 266 -17.10 -31.09 29.65
CA SER A 266 -17.17 -31.39 31.07
C SER A 266 -15.78 -31.88 31.47
N ALA A 267 -15.21 -31.29 32.52
CA ALA A 267 -13.94 -31.70 33.10
C ALA A 267 -14.05 -33.17 33.56
N GLY A 268 -13.76 -34.08 32.65
CA GLY A 268 -13.80 -35.52 32.84
C GLY A 268 -12.69 -36.12 32.02
N ALA A 269 -11.59 -36.43 32.71
CA ALA A 269 -10.46 -37.28 32.31
C ALA A 269 -10.24 -37.45 30.79
N ALA A 270 -9.45 -36.55 30.20
CA ALA A 270 -8.76 -36.83 28.94
C ALA A 270 -7.27 -36.95 29.24
N ASP A 271 -6.68 -38.08 28.86
CA ASP A 271 -5.29 -38.44 29.12
C ASP A 271 -4.29 -37.34 28.70
N PRO A 272 -3.29 -37.03 29.53
CA PRO A 272 -2.38 -35.90 29.33
C PRO A 272 -1.40 -36.08 28.16
N GLU A 273 -1.33 -37.26 27.54
CA GLU A 273 -0.26 -37.61 26.59
C GLU A 273 -0.54 -37.14 25.15
N GLN A 274 -1.81 -37.04 24.74
CA GLN A 274 -2.17 -36.69 23.35
C GLN A 274 -2.30 -35.19 23.08
N LYS A 275 -2.30 -34.35 24.12
CA LYS A 275 -2.29 -32.88 23.98
C LYS A 275 -0.88 -32.30 23.78
N ALA A 276 0.17 -33.11 23.98
CA ALA A 276 1.56 -32.70 23.86
C ALA A 276 2.05 -32.63 22.40
N ALA A 277 1.49 -33.45 21.49
CA ALA A 277 2.01 -33.61 20.13
C ALA A 277 1.65 -32.46 19.16
N ALA A 278 0.66 -31.61 19.47
CA ALA A 278 0.26 -30.48 18.62
C ALA A 278 0.86 -29.12 19.06
N ALA A 279 1.71 -29.10 20.08
CA ALA A 279 2.25 -27.88 20.69
C ALA A 279 3.71 -27.56 20.31
N SER A 280 4.37 -28.41 19.53
CA SER A 280 5.77 -28.22 19.14
C SER A 280 5.90 -27.42 17.85
N ALA A 281 5.74 -26.10 17.93
CA ALA A 281 6.31 -25.19 16.94
C ALA A 281 6.55 -23.79 17.55
N SER A 282 7.83 -23.41 17.59
CA SER A 282 8.43 -22.08 17.83
C SER A 282 8.44 -21.50 19.26
N GLU A 283 9.59 -21.75 19.91
CA GLU A 283 10.53 -20.84 20.60
C GLU A 283 10.10 -19.88 21.73
N GLU A 284 10.69 -20.19 22.89
CA GLU A 284 11.47 -19.35 23.81
C GLU A 284 11.14 -17.86 23.89
N GLY A 285 10.44 -17.50 24.98
CA GLY A 285 10.49 -16.19 25.59
C GLY A 285 11.18 -16.29 26.96
N PHE A 286 11.86 -15.23 27.39
CA PHE A 286 12.60 -15.17 28.65
C PHE A 286 11.73 -15.60 29.86
N PRO A 287 12.33 -16.28 30.85
CA PRO A 287 11.62 -16.91 31.95
C PRO A 287 10.92 -15.92 32.88
N SER A 288 9.69 -16.25 33.25
CA SER A 288 8.96 -15.69 34.38
C SER A 288 9.63 -16.05 35.71
N ILE A 289 9.65 -15.13 36.68
CA ILE A 289 10.19 -15.38 38.03
C ILE A 289 9.26 -16.31 38.85
N PHE A 290 8.00 -16.49 38.43
CA PHE A 290 6.96 -17.18 39.22
C PHE A 290 6.42 -18.48 38.58
N SER A 291 7.01 -18.96 37.47
CA SER A 291 6.66 -20.27 36.90
C SER A 291 7.93 -21.03 36.45
N PRO A 292 8.27 -22.17 37.08
CA PRO A 292 9.48 -22.93 36.76
C PRO A 292 9.46 -23.61 35.37
N GLN A 293 8.39 -23.43 34.57
CA GLN A 293 8.22 -24.09 33.27
C GLN A 293 8.10 -23.10 32.09
N GLY A 294 8.25 -21.79 32.31
CA GLY A 294 8.53 -20.82 31.23
C GLY A 294 7.48 -20.68 30.13
N VAL A 295 6.20 -20.99 30.38
CA VAL A 295 5.17 -20.97 29.31
C VAL A 295 4.52 -19.58 29.20
N PRO A 296 4.64 -18.86 28.05
CA PRO A 296 3.96 -17.59 27.84
C PRO A 296 2.43 -17.78 27.83
N ILE A 297 1.69 -16.74 28.25
CA ILE A 297 0.22 -16.76 28.20
C ILE A 297 -0.23 -17.00 26.75
N LYS A 298 -0.99 -18.08 26.56
CA LYS A 298 -1.63 -18.38 25.26
C LYS A 298 -2.75 -17.37 25.03
N LEU A 299 -2.54 -16.45 24.09
CA LEU A 299 -3.56 -15.51 23.63
C LEU A 299 -4.79 -16.27 23.10
N LYS A 300 -5.98 -15.67 23.22
CA LYS A 300 -7.25 -16.27 22.79
C LYS A 300 -7.18 -16.68 21.31
N PRO A 301 -7.59 -17.90 20.91
CA PRO A 301 -7.67 -18.26 19.50
C PRO A 301 -8.69 -17.38 18.76
N GLY A 302 -8.34 -16.88 17.57
CA GLY A 302 -9.24 -16.06 16.73
C GLY A 302 -8.49 -15.14 15.76
N VAL A 303 -9.25 -14.52 14.83
CA VAL A 303 -8.72 -13.50 13.89
C VAL A 303 -8.90 -12.12 14.51
N TYR A 304 -7.82 -11.51 14.96
CA TYR A 304 -7.80 -10.13 15.47
C TYR A 304 -6.41 -9.51 15.31
N VAL A 305 -6.35 -8.18 15.34
CA VAL A 305 -5.08 -7.45 15.33
C VAL A 305 -4.37 -7.66 16.66
N ARG A 306 -3.25 -8.37 16.65
CA ARG A 306 -2.54 -8.82 17.87
C ARG A 306 -2.08 -7.68 18.76
N SER A 307 -1.58 -6.60 18.18
CA SER A 307 -1.20 -5.40 18.93
C SER A 307 -2.41 -4.82 19.68
N ALA A 308 -3.51 -4.55 18.97
CA ALA A 308 -4.74 -4.03 19.57
C ALA A 308 -5.26 -4.92 20.71
N HIS A 309 -5.28 -6.24 20.51
CA HIS A 309 -5.70 -7.18 21.55
C HIS A 309 -4.77 -7.17 22.77
N THR A 310 -3.46 -7.05 22.56
CA THR A 310 -2.47 -6.98 23.66
C THR A 310 -2.68 -5.71 24.49
N HIS A 311 -2.94 -4.59 23.83
CA HIS A 311 -3.25 -3.32 24.48
C HIS A 311 -4.56 -3.39 25.28
N GLU A 312 -5.62 -3.93 24.69
CA GLU A 312 -6.92 -4.09 25.34
C GLU A 312 -6.83 -5.02 26.56
N THR A 313 -6.16 -6.17 26.40
CA THR A 313 -5.96 -7.14 27.49
C THR A 313 -5.08 -6.57 28.60
N GLY A 314 -4.09 -5.74 28.26
CA GLY A 314 -3.36 -4.94 29.25
C GLY A 314 -4.30 -3.97 29.99
N ALA A 315 -5.14 -3.23 29.27
CA ALA A 315 -6.08 -2.31 29.90
C ALA A 315 -7.03 -3.04 30.88
N THR A 316 -7.55 -4.22 30.50
CA THR A 316 -8.46 -5.00 31.36
C THR A 316 -7.78 -5.59 32.60
N GLN A 317 -6.53 -6.04 32.51
CA GLN A 317 -5.75 -6.50 33.67
C GLN A 317 -5.62 -5.44 34.78
N VAL A 318 -5.58 -4.16 34.41
CA VAL A 318 -5.48 -3.05 35.37
C VAL A 318 -6.85 -2.52 35.80
N ALA A 319 -7.87 -2.63 34.94
CA ALA A 319 -9.24 -2.31 35.32
C ALA A 319 -9.76 -3.20 36.47
N GLY A 320 -9.21 -4.41 36.63
CA GLY A 320 -9.50 -5.30 37.76
C GLY A 320 -8.85 -4.90 39.10
N LEU A 321 -7.97 -3.89 39.13
CA LEU A 321 -7.25 -3.48 40.35
C LEU A 321 -7.96 -2.35 41.11
N ILE A 322 -7.97 -2.49 42.44
CA ILE A 322 -8.46 -1.45 43.36
C ILE A 322 -7.49 -0.27 43.35
N GLY A 323 -7.85 0.81 42.64
CA GLY A 323 -7.04 2.03 42.54
C GLY A 323 -7.02 2.68 41.15
N GLY A 324 -7.66 2.09 40.15
CA GLY A 324 -7.90 2.69 38.84
C GLY A 324 -6.64 3.26 38.19
N THR A 325 -6.68 4.52 37.76
CA THR A 325 -5.57 5.21 37.08
C THR A 325 -4.29 5.33 37.92
N ARG A 326 -4.38 5.33 39.25
CA ARG A 326 -3.20 5.36 40.13
C ARG A 326 -2.49 4.01 40.14
N ALA A 327 -3.24 2.91 40.19
CA ALA A 327 -2.69 1.57 40.08
C ALA A 327 -2.02 1.35 38.72
N GLN A 328 -2.61 1.88 37.65
CA GLN A 328 -2.02 1.87 36.30
C GLN A 328 -0.63 2.51 36.26
N ARG A 329 -0.49 3.73 36.80
CA ARG A 329 0.80 4.43 36.85
C ARG A 329 1.84 3.69 37.69
N THR A 330 1.43 3.01 38.75
CA THR A 330 2.35 2.20 39.57
C THR A 330 2.83 0.98 38.79
N VAL A 331 1.95 0.26 38.09
CA VAL A 331 2.32 -0.88 37.23
C VAL A 331 3.25 -0.44 36.10
N ASP A 332 2.89 0.64 35.39
CA ASP A 332 3.70 1.17 34.30
C ASP A 332 5.05 1.71 34.81
N GLY A 333 5.09 2.28 36.01
CA GLY A 333 6.32 2.71 36.69
C GLY A 333 7.24 1.52 37.01
N THR A 334 6.71 0.44 37.58
CA THR A 334 7.49 -0.77 37.85
C THR A 334 7.97 -1.49 36.58
N LEU A 335 7.20 -1.44 35.49
CA LEU A 335 7.64 -1.96 34.18
C LEU A 335 8.75 -1.10 33.58
N ALA A 336 8.70 0.22 33.78
CA ALA A 336 9.75 1.14 33.37
C ALA A 336 11.06 0.93 34.17
N GLU A 337 10.97 0.59 35.47
CA GLU A 337 12.12 0.19 36.28
C GLU A 337 12.77 -1.10 35.77
N LEU A 338 11.98 -2.03 35.21
CA LEU A 338 12.46 -3.24 34.53
C LEU A 338 12.96 -2.98 33.10
N GLY A 339 13.02 -1.72 32.66
CA GLY A 339 13.53 -1.33 31.34
C GLY A 339 12.52 -1.45 30.19
N ILE A 340 11.26 -1.80 30.46
CA ILE A 340 10.23 -1.99 29.44
C ILE A 340 9.39 -0.72 29.30
N LYS A 341 9.70 0.06 28.25
CA LYS A 341 9.03 1.32 27.95
C LYS A 341 7.76 1.08 27.13
N GLY A 342 6.71 0.64 27.82
CA GLY A 342 5.36 0.50 27.26
C GLY A 342 5.11 -0.82 26.51
N PRO A 343 4.10 -0.85 25.62
CA PRO A 343 3.68 -2.05 24.89
C PRO A 343 4.72 -2.47 23.83
N PRO A 344 4.77 -3.75 23.45
CA PRO A 344 5.75 -4.25 22.49
C PRO A 344 5.54 -3.66 21.09
N THR A 345 6.63 -3.19 20.47
CA THR A 345 6.65 -2.65 19.10
C THR A 345 6.52 -3.74 18.05
N VAL A 346 7.09 -4.93 18.31
CA VAL A 346 6.97 -6.11 17.45
C VAL A 346 5.91 -7.04 18.02
N SER A 347 4.75 -7.07 17.37
CA SER A 347 3.60 -7.86 17.82
C SER A 347 3.67 -9.32 17.37
N THR A 348 4.71 -10.06 17.77
CA THR A 348 4.73 -11.52 17.62
C THR A 348 3.90 -12.19 18.71
N ARG A 349 3.49 -13.45 18.50
CA ARG A 349 2.70 -14.21 19.47
C ARG A 349 3.45 -14.37 20.80
N ALA A 350 4.73 -14.74 20.73
CA ALA A 350 5.58 -14.95 21.91
C ALA A 350 5.79 -13.66 22.70
N VAL A 351 6.12 -12.56 22.02
CA VAL A 351 6.39 -11.26 22.66
C VAL A 351 5.14 -10.69 23.34
N CYS A 352 3.99 -10.72 22.66
CA CYS A 352 2.72 -10.26 23.25
C CYS A 352 2.28 -11.11 24.44
N GLY A 353 2.46 -12.44 24.36
CA GLY A 353 2.15 -13.36 25.46
C GLY A 353 3.06 -13.17 26.67
N ALA A 354 4.37 -13.00 26.45
CA ALA A 354 5.36 -12.74 27.50
C ALA A 354 5.12 -11.38 28.19
N TRP A 355 4.81 -10.34 27.41
CA TRP A 355 4.51 -9.02 27.96
C TRP A 355 3.26 -9.02 28.85
N LEU A 356 2.18 -9.70 28.44
CA LEU A 356 0.98 -9.84 29.27
C LEU A 356 1.21 -10.68 30.53
N ALA A 357 2.08 -11.69 30.45
CA ALA A 357 2.47 -12.51 31.60
C ALA A 357 3.25 -11.70 32.63
N LEU A 358 4.30 -11.02 32.19
CA LEU A 358 5.10 -10.14 33.04
C LEU A 358 4.24 -9.08 33.72
N ARG A 359 3.31 -8.49 32.98
CA ARG A 359 2.41 -7.47 33.53
C ARG A 359 1.47 -8.05 34.59
N ALA A 360 0.98 -9.27 34.42
CA ALA A 360 0.19 -9.95 35.44
C ALA A 360 1.01 -10.26 36.71
N GLU A 361 2.28 -10.66 36.56
CA GLU A 361 3.19 -10.91 37.68
C GLU A 361 3.52 -9.64 38.47
N VAL A 362 3.82 -8.55 37.77
CA VAL A 362 4.04 -7.24 38.39
C VAL A 362 2.83 -6.83 39.23
N ILE A 363 1.62 -7.04 38.70
CA ILE A 363 0.38 -6.78 39.43
C ILE A 363 0.30 -7.65 40.70
N GLN A 364 0.57 -8.95 40.61
CA GLN A 364 0.56 -9.85 41.76
C GLN A 364 1.60 -9.44 42.82
N VAL A 365 2.81 -9.07 42.42
CA VAL A 365 3.87 -8.60 43.34
C VAL A 365 3.43 -7.34 44.08
N LEU A 366 2.79 -6.39 43.37
CA LEU A 366 2.27 -5.16 43.98
C LEU A 366 1.14 -5.45 44.99
N GLU A 367 0.24 -6.40 44.68
CA GLU A 367 -0.79 -6.84 45.62
C GLU A 367 -0.19 -7.51 46.86
N LEU A 368 0.80 -8.39 46.68
CA LEU A 368 1.48 -9.06 47.79
C LEU A 368 2.21 -8.05 48.68
N LYS A 369 2.89 -7.05 48.09
CA LYS A 369 3.54 -5.96 48.81
C LYS A 369 2.53 -5.16 49.66
N LYS A 370 1.36 -4.86 49.09
CA LYS A 370 0.26 -4.19 49.81
C LYS A 370 -0.27 -5.04 50.97
N ARG A 371 -0.47 -6.34 50.76
CA ARG A 371 -0.91 -7.28 51.82
C ARG A 371 0.13 -7.41 52.94
N LEU A 372 1.41 -7.40 52.60
CA LEU A 372 2.50 -7.49 53.58
C LEU A 372 2.58 -6.21 54.42
N GLN A 373 2.45 -5.03 53.79
CA GLN A 373 2.37 -3.74 54.50
C GLN A 373 1.19 -3.70 55.47
N ASN A 374 0.02 -4.20 55.05
CA ASN A 374 -1.18 -4.27 55.90
C ASN A 374 -1.11 -5.31 57.04
N ARG A 375 -0.08 -6.19 57.07
CA ARG A 375 0.15 -7.13 58.19
C ARG A 375 1.12 -6.59 59.24
N HIS A 376 1.89 -5.54 58.94
CA HIS A 376 2.91 -4.96 59.82
C HIS A 376 2.52 -3.59 60.39
N GLY A 377 1.34 -3.08 60.04
CA GLY A 377 0.69 -1.93 60.69
C GLY A 377 -0.64 -2.39 61.26
#